data_AF-A0A1G1P5F2-F1
#
_entry.id   AF-A0A1G1P5F2-F1
#
_cell.length_a   1.000
_cell.length_b   1.000
_cell.length_c   1.000
_cell.angle_alpha   90.00
_cell.angle_beta   90.00
_cell.angle_gamma   90.00
#
_symmetry.space_group_name_H-M   'P 1'
#
loop_
_entity.id
_entity.type
_entity.pdbx_description
1 polymer ?
#
loop_
_entity_poly.entity_id
_entity_poly.type
_entity_poly.pdbx_seq_one_letter_code
_entity_poly.pdbx_strand_id
1 'polypeptide(L)'
;MAKAKAEHSENYYFNARERIYARLAQLPRGTIKERLISGRRYYYLQRREGKKVLHTYLGKEIPEDFKKKLEEREALRRELREVQGILLTFLSAQIRKIF
;
A
#
# COMPACT_ATOMS: atom_id res chain seq x y z
N MET A 1 19.05 -29.07 9.96
CA MET A 1 17.95 -28.37 10.69
C MET A 1 17.85 -26.86 10.39
N ALA A 2 18.93 -26.11 10.15
CA ALA A 2 18.86 -24.66 9.91
C ALA A 2 18.20 -24.23 8.57
N LYS A 3 18.37 -24.99 7.47
CA LYS A 3 17.77 -24.68 6.15
C LYS A 3 16.23 -24.64 6.19
N ALA A 4 15.60 -25.64 6.81
CA ALA A 4 14.15 -25.72 6.92
C ALA A 4 13.54 -24.54 7.70
N LYS A 5 14.22 -24.04 8.76
CA LYS A 5 13.77 -22.84 9.49
C LYS A 5 13.86 -21.56 8.64
N ALA A 6 14.91 -21.42 7.84
CA ALA A 6 15.11 -20.26 6.96
C ALA A 6 14.11 -20.26 5.78
N GLU A 7 13.87 -21.41 5.14
CA GLU A 7 12.86 -21.57 4.08
C GLU A 7 11.45 -21.27 4.60
N HIS A 8 11.14 -21.68 5.84
CA HIS A 8 9.85 -21.36 6.46
C HIS A 8 9.66 -19.86 6.68
N SER A 9 10.73 -19.15 7.06
CA SER A 9 10.68 -17.69 7.21
C SER A 9 10.56 -16.97 5.86
N GLU A 10 11.28 -17.40 4.83
CA GLU A 10 11.24 -16.75 3.51
C GLU A 10 9.86 -16.88 2.85
N ASN A 11 9.29 -18.09 2.85
CA ASN A 11 7.93 -18.34 2.34
C ASN A 11 6.86 -17.56 3.10
N TYR A 12 7.03 -17.38 4.42
CA TYR A 12 6.13 -16.56 5.23
C TYR A 12 6.06 -15.11 4.71
N TYR A 13 7.21 -14.48 4.44
CA TYR A 13 7.26 -13.11 3.93
C TYR A 13 6.78 -12.99 2.49
N PHE A 14 7.02 -13.99 1.64
CA PHE A 14 6.41 -14.04 0.30
C PHE A 14 4.88 -14.09 0.37
N ASN A 15 4.32 -14.98 1.20
CA ASN A 15 2.86 -15.07 1.38
C ASN A 15 2.28 -13.79 1.99
N ALA A 16 2.97 -13.16 2.94
CA ALA A 16 2.57 -11.87 3.49
C ALA A 16 2.51 -10.79 2.39
N ARG A 17 3.53 -10.72 1.54
CA ARG A 17 3.58 -9.78 0.40
C ARG A 17 2.39 -9.96 -0.55
N GLU A 18 2.07 -11.19 -0.93
CA GLU A 18 0.95 -11.48 -1.83
C GLU A 18 -0.40 -11.09 -1.22
N ARG A 19 -0.62 -11.38 0.07
CA ARG A 19 -1.84 -10.96 0.79
C ARG A 19 -1.98 -9.44 0.84
N ILE A 20 -0.88 -8.73 1.11
CA ILE A 20 -0.87 -7.26 1.14
C ILE A 20 -1.19 -6.70 -0.24
N TYR A 21 -0.60 -7.23 -1.31
CA TYR A 21 -0.92 -6.79 -2.68
C TYR A 21 -2.38 -7.01 -3.04
N ALA A 22 -2.93 -8.19 -2.73
CA ALA A 22 -4.33 -8.51 -2.97
C ALA A 22 -5.26 -7.50 -2.26
N ARG A 23 -4.94 -7.14 -1.00
CA ARG A 23 -5.73 -6.15 -0.26
C ARG A 23 -5.55 -4.74 -0.80
N LEU A 24 -4.33 -4.32 -1.14
CA LEU A 24 -4.05 -3.02 -1.74
C LEU A 24 -4.76 -2.82 -3.08
N ALA A 25 -5.06 -3.88 -3.83
CA ALA A 25 -5.82 -3.80 -5.07
C ALA A 25 -7.31 -3.42 -4.83
N GLN A 26 -7.85 -3.76 -3.67
CA GLN A 26 -9.26 -3.48 -3.30
C GLN A 26 -9.45 -2.09 -2.67
N LEU A 27 -8.37 -1.45 -2.21
CA LEU A 27 -8.43 -0.17 -1.49
C LEU A 27 -8.30 1.02 -2.45
N PRO A 28 -9.01 2.14 -2.17
CA PRO A 28 -8.98 3.33 -3.03
C PRO A 28 -7.56 3.89 -3.15
N ARG A 29 -7.16 4.25 -4.37
CA ARG A 29 -5.88 4.89 -4.64
C ARG A 29 -6.03 6.40 -4.62
N GLY A 30 -5.07 7.10 -4.05
CA GLY A 30 -4.98 8.56 -4.09
C GLY A 30 -5.02 9.18 -2.71
N THR A 31 -5.31 10.47 -2.68
CA THR A 31 -5.45 11.27 -1.46
C THR A 31 -6.73 12.07 -1.51
N ILE A 32 -7.31 12.37 -0.35
CA ILE A 32 -8.43 13.30 -0.25
C ILE A 32 -7.88 14.73 -0.34
N LYS A 33 -8.52 15.54 -1.18
CA LYS A 33 -8.22 16.96 -1.31
C LYS A 33 -9.46 17.77 -1.00
N GLU A 34 -9.33 18.66 -0.02
CA GLU A 34 -10.34 19.66 0.30
C GLU A 34 -10.26 20.84 -0.70
N ARG A 35 -11.41 21.36 -1.08
CA ARG A 35 -11.55 22.61 -1.84
C ARG A 35 -12.64 23.47 -1.21
N LEU A 36 -12.35 24.76 -1.08
CA LEU A 36 -13.32 25.79 -0.71
C LEU A 36 -13.82 26.46 -1.98
N ILE A 37 -15.13 26.37 -2.27
CA ILE A 37 -15.76 27.01 -3.43
C ILE A 37 -16.97 27.79 -2.94
N SER A 38 -16.96 29.10 -3.14
CA SER A 38 -18.01 30.02 -2.67
C SER A 38 -18.37 29.84 -1.19
N GLY A 39 -17.34 29.72 -0.33
CA GLY A 39 -17.49 29.53 1.11
C GLY A 39 -17.93 28.12 1.55
N ARG A 40 -18.12 27.18 0.62
CA ARG A 40 -18.53 25.80 0.92
C ARG A 40 -17.36 24.83 0.72
N ARG A 41 -17.25 23.83 1.60
CA ARG A 41 -16.22 22.78 1.52
C ARG A 41 -16.69 21.63 0.64
N TYR A 42 -15.76 21.15 -0.18
CA TYR A 42 -15.95 20.04 -1.11
C TYR A 42 -14.72 19.14 -1.07
N TYR A 43 -14.97 17.83 -1.07
CA TYR A 43 -13.91 16.83 -1.02
C TYR A 43 -13.78 16.12 -2.36
N TYR A 44 -12.53 15.86 -2.75
CA TYR A 44 -12.20 15.18 -4.00
C TYR A 44 -11.16 14.10 -3.73
N LEU A 45 -11.31 12.94 -4.35
CA LEU A 45 -10.25 11.94 -4.46
C LEU A 45 -9.31 12.34 -5.59
N GLN A 46 -8.09 12.72 -5.24
CA GLN A 46 -7.02 13.00 -6.18
C GLN A 46 -6.18 11.74 -6.41
N ARG A 47 -6.14 11.24 -7.65
CA ARG A 47 -5.28 10.10 -8.03
C ARG A 47 -4.64 10.31 -9.39
N ARG A 48 -3.47 9.70 -9.60
CA ARG A 48 -2.79 9.70 -10.90
C ARG A 48 -3.16 8.45 -11.68
N GLU A 49 -3.68 8.64 -12.88
CA GLU A 49 -3.90 7.58 -13.86
C GLU A 49 -3.05 7.88 -15.10
N GLY A 50 -1.96 7.12 -15.26
CA GLY A 50 -0.93 7.38 -16.25
C GLY A 50 -0.34 8.79 -16.12
N LYS A 51 -0.46 9.59 -17.19
CA LYS A 51 0.06 10.96 -17.24
C LYS A 51 -0.89 12.00 -16.63
N LYS A 52 -2.14 11.65 -16.33
CA LYS A 52 -3.17 12.59 -15.86
C LYS A 52 -3.43 12.47 -14.37
N VAL A 53 -3.79 13.60 -13.74
CA VAL A 53 -4.31 13.63 -12.37
C VAL A 53 -5.82 13.78 -12.45
N LEU A 54 -6.54 12.81 -11.91
CA LEU A 54 -7.99 12.80 -11.83
C LEU A 54 -8.44 13.27 -10.45
N HIS A 55 -9.49 14.08 -10.44
CA HIS A 55 -10.18 14.53 -9.24
C HIS A 55 -11.61 13.99 -9.28
N THR A 56 -11.89 12.92 -8.53
CA THR A 56 -13.25 12.40 -8.41
C THR A 56 -13.94 13.10 -7.24
N TYR A 57 -15.11 13.68 -7.47
CA TYR A 57 -15.87 14.34 -6.41
C TYR A 57 -16.38 13.32 -5.38
N LEU A 58 -16.19 13.61 -4.10
CA LEU A 58 -16.59 12.75 -2.97
C LEU A 58 -17.80 13.29 -2.20
N GLY A 59 -18.18 14.55 -2.40
CA GLY A 59 -19.26 15.19 -1.64
C GLY A 59 -18.81 16.41 -0.84
N LYS A 60 -19.71 16.89 0.01
CA LYS A 60 -19.44 17.97 0.98
C LYS A 60 -18.83 17.46 2.28
N GLU A 61 -18.89 16.15 2.51
CA GLU A 61 -18.34 15.44 3.65
C GLU A 61 -17.55 14.22 3.15
N ILE A 62 -16.59 13.77 3.94
CA ILE A 62 -15.81 12.57 3.64
C ILE A 62 -16.57 11.38 4.24
N PRO A 63 -16.94 10.36 3.45
CA PRO A 63 -17.53 9.14 4.02
C PRO A 63 -16.54 8.49 5.00
N GLU A 64 -16.98 8.17 6.20
CA GLU A 64 -16.08 7.70 7.26
C GLU A 64 -15.38 6.38 6.89
N ASP A 65 -16.10 5.47 6.24
CA ASP A 65 -15.55 4.24 5.67
C ASP A 65 -14.46 4.50 4.64
N PHE A 66 -14.54 5.61 3.92
CA PHE A 66 -13.55 5.98 2.92
C PHE A 66 -12.24 6.43 3.56
N LYS A 67 -12.33 7.18 4.67
CA LYS A 67 -11.16 7.56 5.47
C LYS A 67 -10.46 6.33 6.05
N LYS A 68 -11.23 5.40 6.65
CA LYS A 68 -10.70 4.13 7.18
C LYS A 68 -9.97 3.30 6.12
N LYS A 69 -10.55 3.21 4.91
CA LYS A 69 -9.91 2.49 3.78
C LYS A 69 -8.59 3.12 3.32
N LEU A 70 -8.44 4.44 3.40
CA LEU A 70 -7.18 5.12 3.08
C LEU A 70 -6.13 4.93 4.18
N GLU A 71 -6.54 4.97 5.44
CA GLU A 71 -5.66 4.67 6.58
C GLU A 71 -5.15 3.23 6.52
N GLU A 72 -6.05 2.27 6.25
CA GLU A 72 -5.70 0.87 6.02
C GLU A 72 -4.70 0.72 4.88
N ARG A 73 -4.92 1.44 3.77
CA ARG A 73 -4.00 1.43 2.62
C ARG A 73 -2.61 1.91 3.01
N GLU A 74 -2.50 3.00 3.77
CA GLU A 74 -1.21 3.53 4.18
C GLU A 74 -0.49 2.62 5.17
N ALA A 75 -1.22 1.97 6.09
CA ALA A 75 -0.67 0.95 6.98
C ALA A 75 -0.09 -0.24 6.18
N LEU A 76 -0.87 -0.79 5.25
CA LEU A 76 -0.43 -1.89 4.38
C LEU A 76 0.77 -1.52 3.50
N ARG A 77 0.89 -0.26 3.08
CA ARG A 77 2.08 0.22 2.34
C ARG A 77 3.32 0.27 3.19
N ARG A 78 3.19 0.58 4.48
CA ARG A 78 4.32 0.54 5.43
C ARG A 78 4.76 -0.91 5.65
N GLU A 79 3.82 -1.78 5.97
CA GLU A 79 4.07 -3.22 6.12
C GLU A 79 4.72 -3.81 4.87
N LEU A 80 4.23 -3.47 3.67
CA LEU A 80 4.81 -3.94 2.42
C LEU A 80 6.28 -3.54 2.26
N ARG A 81 6.67 -2.32 2.66
CA ARG A 81 8.07 -1.87 2.59
C ARG A 81 8.96 -2.68 3.51
N GLU A 82 8.49 -2.98 4.72
CA GLU A 82 9.21 -3.80 5.68
C GLU A 82 9.42 -5.22 5.15
N VAL A 83 8.33 -5.86 4.68
CA VAL A 83 8.38 -7.20 4.07
C VAL A 83 9.33 -7.24 2.86
N GLN A 84 9.28 -6.23 1.98
CA GLN A 84 10.18 -6.13 0.84
C GLN A 84 11.64 -5.95 1.24
N GLY A 85 11.93 -5.17 2.30
CA GLY A 85 13.28 -5.01 2.82
C GLY A 85 13.86 -6.32 3.38
N ILE A 86 13.02 -7.10 4.08
CA ILE A 86 13.40 -8.43 4.58
C ILE A 86 13.70 -9.39 3.41
N LEU A 87 12.81 -9.45 2.42
CA LEU A 87 13.00 -10.30 1.22
C LEU A 87 14.27 -9.91 0.44
N LEU A 88 14.58 -8.61 0.33
CA LEU A 88 15.82 -8.15 -0.30
C LEU A 88 17.06 -8.62 0.48
N THR A 89 16.97 -8.66 1.82
CA THR A 89 18.05 -9.17 2.67
C THR A 89 18.31 -10.65 2.38
N PHE A 90 17.27 -11.47 2.26
CA PHE A 90 17.41 -12.88 1.88
C PHE A 90 18.04 -13.05 0.50
N LEU A 91 17.57 -12.30 -0.49
CA LEU A 91 18.11 -12.35 -1.85
C LEU A 91 19.60 -11.98 -1.86
N SER A 92 19.98 -10.89 -1.17
CA SER A 92 21.38 -10.46 -1.09
C SER A 92 22.27 -11.50 -0.40
N ALA A 93 21.76 -12.19 0.63
CA ALA A 93 22.47 -13.27 1.31
C ALA A 93 22.62 -14.52 0.43
N GLN A 94 21.64 -14.82 -0.43
CA GLN A 94 21.74 -15.91 -1.41
C GLN A 94 22.78 -15.60 -2.48
N ILE A 95 22.78 -14.37 -3.04
CA ILE A 95 23.77 -13.94 -4.04
C ILE A 95 25.19 -14.02 -3.48
N ARG A 96 25.42 -13.56 -2.25
CA ARG A 96 26.72 -13.66 -1.56
C ARG A 96 27.21 -15.09 -1.28
N LYS A 97 26.37 -16.11 -1.43
CA LYS A 97 26.78 -17.52 -1.31
C LYS A 97 27.18 -18.14 -2.65
N ILE A 98 26.79 -17.49 -3.75
CA ILE A 98 27.05 -17.96 -5.12
C ILE A 98 28.41 -17.44 -5.60
N PHE A 99 28.79 -16.23 -5.18
CA PHE A 99 30.10 -15.61 -5.39
C PHE A 99 30.95 -15.73 -4.13
#